data_AF-A0A258QKV5-F1
#
_entry.id   AF-A0A258QKV5-F1
#
_cell.length_a   1.000
_cell.length_b   1.000
_cell.length_c   1.000
_cell.angle_alpha   90.00
_cell.angle_beta   90.00
_cell.angle_gamma   90.00
#
_symmetry.space_group_name_H-M   'P 1'
#
loop_
_entity.id
_entity.type
_entity.pdbx_description
1 polymer ?
#
loop_
_entity_poly.entity_id
_entity_poly.type
_entity_poly.pdbx_seq_one_letter_code
_entity_poly.pdbx_strand_id
1 'polypeptide(L)'
;MTITPTGRNLAPTRMLAYGLAGLPLALMGIPLYVYLPPFYANQLGLGLGAVGLALMLSRLWDVILDPIVGYYADLIPGRYRRKTLIAAGLPIFIISLAYLMQPQAGVGLSYLYFWAFLAF
;
A
#
# COMPACT_ATOMS: atom_id res chain seq x y z
N MET A 1 38.04 -3.57 15.47
CA MET A 1 37.27 -3.89 14.25
C MET A 1 36.69 -2.59 13.69
N THR A 2 37.37 -2.00 12.71
CA THR A 2 36.94 -0.77 12.05
C THR A 2 36.01 -1.13 10.89
N ILE A 3 34.73 -0.76 11.01
CA ILE A 3 33.77 -0.79 9.91
C ILE A 3 34.13 0.33 8.92
N THR A 4 34.86 0.00 7.87
CA THR A 4 35.14 0.91 6.76
C THR A 4 33.84 1.14 5.99
N PRO A 5 33.28 2.37 5.92
CA PRO A 5 32.11 2.61 5.10
C PRO A 5 32.55 2.60 3.63
N THR A 6 32.35 1.47 2.93
CA THR A 6 32.44 1.44 1.47
C THR A 6 31.24 2.14 0.87
N GLY A 7 31.19 3.46 1.02
CA GLY A 7 30.25 4.34 0.34
C GLY A 7 30.60 4.40 -1.15
N ARG A 8 30.17 3.41 -1.93
CA ARG A 8 30.09 3.58 -3.38
C ARG A 8 29.08 4.70 -3.64
N ASN A 9 29.56 5.90 -3.95
CA ASN A 9 28.73 6.99 -4.45
C ASN A 9 27.95 6.46 -5.66
N LEU A 10 26.66 6.19 -5.47
CA LEU A 10 25.79 5.75 -6.55
C LEU A 10 25.62 6.93 -7.51
N ALA A 11 25.76 6.68 -8.81
CA ALA A 11 25.48 7.71 -9.81
C ALA A 11 24.07 8.28 -9.56
N PRO A 12 23.86 9.61 -9.65
CA PRO A 12 22.57 10.25 -9.40
C PRO A 12 21.42 9.59 -10.18
N THR A 13 21.70 9.15 -11.40
CA THR A 13 20.77 8.40 -12.26
C THR A 13 20.28 7.09 -11.63
N ARG A 14 21.13 6.36 -10.89
CA ARG A 14 20.72 5.13 -10.19
C ARG A 14 19.85 5.43 -8.98
N MET A 15 20.12 6.52 -8.26
CA MET A 15 19.27 6.96 -7.15
C MET A 15 17.90 7.40 -7.67
N LEU A 16 17.87 8.18 -8.77
CA LEU A 16 16.63 8.57 -9.44
C LEU A 16 15.85 7.35 -9.95
N ALA A 17 16.50 6.43 -10.66
CA ALA A 17 15.84 5.21 -11.16
C ALA A 17 15.28 4.33 -10.02
N TYR A 18 15.96 4.30 -8.87
CA TYR A 18 15.48 3.59 -7.69
C TYR A 18 14.25 4.29 -7.07
N GLY A 19 14.28 5.62 -6.95
CA GLY A 19 13.15 6.39 -6.41
C GLY A 19 11.92 6.39 -7.33
N LEU A 20 12.12 6.38 -8.65
CA LEU A 20 11.05 6.34 -9.65
C LEU A 20 10.15 5.10 -9.50
N ALA A 21 10.68 3.98 -9.02
CA ALA A 21 9.88 2.77 -8.78
C ALA A 21 8.83 2.95 -7.67
N GLY A 22 9.07 3.83 -6.69
CA GLY A 22 8.12 4.12 -5.61
C GLY A 22 7.16 5.27 -5.90
N LEU A 23 7.43 6.04 -6.96
CA LEU A 23 6.67 7.25 -7.31
C LEU A 23 5.17 6.97 -7.56
N PRO A 24 4.78 5.92 -8.32
CA PRO A 24 3.37 5.62 -8.55
C PRO A 24 2.60 5.31 -7.26
N LEU A 25 3.23 4.58 -6.32
CA LEU A 25 2.63 4.26 -5.02
C LEU A 25 2.43 5.53 -4.18
N ALA A 26 3.42 6.42 -4.18
CA ALA A 26 3.33 7.70 -3.47
C ALA A 26 2.21 8.60 -4.03
N LEU A 27 2.05 8.64 -5.36
CA LEU A 27 0.97 9.39 -6.00
C LEU A 27 -0.41 8.81 -5.66
N MET A 28 -0.55 7.49 -5.59
CA MET A 28 -1.83 6.84 -5.21
C MET A 28 -2.20 7.00 -3.75
N GLY A 29 -1.24 7.30 -2.86
CA GLY A 29 -1.56 7.63 -1.47
C GLY A 29 -2.52 8.82 -1.36
N ILE A 30 -2.39 9.82 -2.24
CA ILE A 30 -3.23 11.03 -2.19
C ILE A 30 -4.73 10.71 -2.38
N PRO A 31 -5.19 10.10 -3.48
CA PRO A 31 -6.60 9.77 -3.66
C PRO A 31 -7.12 8.81 -2.59
N LEU A 32 -6.31 7.84 -2.15
CA LEU A 32 -6.73 6.90 -1.10
C LEU A 32 -6.96 7.59 0.26
N TYR A 33 -6.13 8.57 0.62
CA TYR A 33 -6.24 9.22 1.93
C TYR A 33 -7.15 10.44 1.94
N VAL A 34 -7.24 11.16 0.83
CA VAL A 34 -7.99 12.43 0.77
C VAL A 34 -9.38 12.22 0.17
N TYR A 35 -9.51 11.41 -0.88
CA TYR A 35 -10.77 11.27 -1.60
C TYR A 35 -11.65 10.14 -1.04
N LEU A 36 -11.04 8.99 -0.70
CA LEU A 36 -11.78 7.80 -0.27
C LEU A 36 -12.67 8.03 0.97
N PRO A 37 -12.17 8.61 2.09
CA PRO A 37 -13.00 8.76 3.30
C PRO A 37 -14.25 9.63 3.09
N PRO A 38 -14.16 10.87 2.55
CA PRO A 38 -15.35 11.69 2.35
C PRO A 38 -16.28 11.14 1.27
N PHE A 39 -15.76 10.43 0.27
CA PHE A 39 -16.59 9.77 -0.75
C PHE A 39 -17.49 8.70 -0.13
N TYR A 40 -16.92 7.76 0.64
CA TYR A 40 -17.70 6.70 1.28
C TYR A 40 -18.57 7.20 2.45
N ALA A 41 -18.13 8.22 3.17
CA ALA A 41 -18.91 8.79 4.26
C ALA A 41 -20.13 9.59 3.76
N ASN A 42 -19.94 10.45 2.75
CA ASN A 42 -20.95 11.42 2.33
C ASN A 42 -21.77 10.96 1.13
N GLN A 43 -21.15 10.36 0.10
CA GLN A 43 -21.87 9.99 -1.13
C GLN A 43 -22.56 8.63 -1.01
N LEU A 44 -21.92 7.69 -0.31
CA LEU A 44 -22.50 6.36 -0.03
C LEU A 44 -23.27 6.31 1.31
N GLY A 45 -23.23 7.40 2.09
CA GLY A 45 -24.01 7.54 3.32
C GLY A 45 -23.63 6.54 4.43
N LEU A 46 -22.44 5.94 4.39
CA LEU A 46 -22.02 4.92 5.36
C LEU A 46 -21.69 5.50 6.75
N GLY A 47 -21.62 6.83 6.86
CA GLY A 47 -21.34 7.54 8.10
C GLY A 47 -19.84 7.68 8.38
N LEU A 48 -19.42 8.88 8.75
CA LEU A 48 -18.00 9.23 8.93
C LEU A 48 -17.30 8.38 10.00
N GLY A 49 -17.97 8.14 11.14
CA GLY A 49 -17.40 7.35 12.23
C GLY A 49 -17.16 5.89 11.83
N ALA A 50 -18.09 5.30 11.09
CA ALA A 50 -18.02 3.91 10.68
C ALA A 50 -16.96 3.70 9.58
N VAL A 51 -16.89 4.62 8.60
CA VAL A 51 -15.82 4.68 7.59
C VAL A 51 -14.45 4.89 8.25
N GLY A 52 -14.36 5.81 9.21
CA GLY A 52 -13.11 6.07 9.95
C GLY A 52 -12.63 4.85 10.71
N LEU A 53 -13.53 4.14 11.39
CA LEU A 53 -13.19 2.88 12.08
C LEU A 53 -12.74 1.79 11.10
N ALA A 54 -13.42 1.63 9.96
CA ALA A 54 -13.03 0.65 8.93
C ALA A 54 -11.61 0.91 8.42
N LEU A 55 -11.30 2.16 8.06
CA LEU A 55 -9.98 2.56 7.57
C LEU A 55 -8.91 2.51 8.66
N MET A 56 -9.27 2.78 9.92
CA MET A 56 -8.36 2.63 11.05
C MET A 56 -8.01 1.15 11.28
N LEU A 57 -9.02 0.28 11.25
CA LEU A 57 -8.82 -1.16 11.44
C LEU A 57 -8.01 -1.77 10.29
N SER A 58 -8.23 -1.35 9.04
CA SER A 58 -7.41 -1.80 7.92
C SER A 58 -5.94 -1.44 8.13
N ARG A 59 -5.65 -0.19 8.54
CA ARG A 59 -4.28 0.24 8.83
C ARG A 59 -3.62 -0.49 9.98
N LEU A 60 -4.39 -0.84 11.00
CA LEU A 60 -3.87 -1.57 12.15
C LEU A 60 -3.36 -2.96 11.74
N TRP A 61 -3.97 -3.56 10.71
CA TRP A 61 -3.49 -4.81 10.14
C TRP A 61 -2.14 -4.63 9.43
N ASP A 62 -1.92 -3.54 8.70
CA ASP A 62 -0.64 -3.30 8.00
C ASP A 62 0.52 -3.24 8.99
N VAL A 63 0.32 -2.65 10.18
CA VAL A 63 1.33 -2.64 11.25
C VAL A 63 1.79 -4.06 11.63
N ILE A 64 0.92 -5.07 11.46
CA ILE A 64 1.22 -6.48 11.72
C ILE A 64 1.75 -7.16 10.45
N LEU A 65 1.14 -6.90 9.29
CA LEU A 65 1.49 -7.54 8.02
C LEU A 65 2.85 -7.07 7.48
N ASP A 66 3.21 -5.80 7.66
CA ASP A 66 4.47 -5.22 7.19
C ASP A 66 5.70 -5.95 7.77
N PRO A 67 5.83 -6.16 9.10
CA PRO A 67 6.90 -6.98 9.67
C PRO A 67 6.91 -8.43 9.17
N ILE A 68 5.73 -9.03 8.98
CA ILE A 68 5.60 -10.42 8.52
C ILE A 68 6.12 -10.53 7.09
N VAL A 69 5.65 -9.66 6.19
CA VAL A 69 6.10 -9.59 4.80
C VAL A 69 7.59 -9.25 4.75
N GLY A 70 8.07 -8.35 5.61
CA GLY A 70 9.50 -8.04 5.76
C GLY A 70 10.34 -9.24 6.18
N TYR A 71 9.85 -10.03 7.15
CA TYR A 71 10.52 -11.25 7.61
C TYR A 71 10.57 -12.31 6.50
N TYR A 72 9.45 -12.56 5.81
CA TYR A 72 9.41 -13.44 4.64
C TYR A 72 10.28 -12.92 3.51
N ALA A 73 10.40 -11.60 3.35
CA ALA A 73 11.29 -11.01 2.38
C ALA A 73 12.73 -11.39 2.66
N ASP A 74 13.16 -11.43 3.92
CA ASP A 74 14.53 -11.77 4.27
C ASP A 74 14.87 -13.25 4.06
N LEU A 75 13.87 -14.13 4.14
CA LEU A 75 14.00 -15.56 3.87
C LEU A 75 14.22 -15.90 2.38
N ILE A 76 13.84 -15.01 1.45
CA ILE A 76 13.98 -15.27 0.01
C ILE A 76 15.43 -15.02 -0.44
N PRO A 77 16.19 -16.05 -0.86
CA PRO A 77 17.57 -15.88 -1.31
C PRO A 77 17.60 -15.31 -2.74
N GLY A 78 18.51 -14.35 -2.98
CA GLY A 78 18.89 -13.91 -4.33
C GLY A 78 18.57 -12.46 -4.71
N ARG A 79 19.10 -12.03 -5.86
CA ARG A 79 19.06 -10.65 -6.39
C ARG A 79 17.64 -10.15 -6.75
N TYR A 80 16.66 -11.06 -6.83
CA TYR A 80 15.29 -10.76 -7.26
C TYR A 80 14.27 -10.65 -6.12
N ARG A 81 14.70 -10.89 -4.87
CA ARG A 81 13.88 -10.85 -3.65
C ARG A 81 12.84 -9.71 -3.61
N ARG A 82 13.29 -8.46 -3.72
CA ARG A 82 12.40 -7.28 -3.71
C ARG A 82 11.47 -7.23 -4.93
N LYS A 83 11.96 -7.64 -6.11
CA LYS A 83 11.18 -7.62 -7.36
C LYS A 83 10.04 -8.64 -7.33
N THR A 84 10.28 -9.83 -6.78
CA THR A 84 9.27 -10.89 -6.68
C THR A 84 8.14 -10.49 -5.73
N LEU A 85 8.46 -9.89 -4.59
CA LEU A 85 7.44 -9.41 -3.64
C LEU A 85 6.61 -8.26 -4.22
N ILE A 86 7.27 -7.29 -4.87
CA ILE A 86 6.57 -6.20 -5.56
C ILE A 86 5.68 -6.77 -6.66
N ALA A 87 6.18 -7.72 -7.47
CA ALA A 87 5.40 -8.34 -8.53
C ALA A 87 4.18 -9.12 -8.01
N ALA A 88 4.27 -9.72 -6.82
CA ALA A 88 3.17 -10.43 -6.18
C ALA A 88 2.13 -9.48 -5.55
N GLY A 89 2.57 -8.39 -4.89
CA GLY A 89 1.68 -7.42 -4.25
C GLY A 89 0.99 -6.47 -5.24
N LEU A 90 1.68 -6.12 -6.33
CA LEU A 90 1.17 -5.20 -7.35
C LEU A 90 -0.22 -5.56 -7.92
N PRO A 91 -0.50 -6.81 -8.35
CA PRO A 91 -1.83 -7.17 -8.86
C PRO A 91 -2.91 -7.04 -7.79
N ILE A 92 -2.62 -7.44 -6.54
CA ILE A 92 -3.57 -7.32 -5.42
C ILE A 92 -3.90 -5.85 -5.17
N PHE A 93 -2.88 -4.99 -5.16
CA PHE A 93 -3.04 -3.55 -5.00
C PHE A 93 -3.87 -2.94 -6.14
N ILE A 94 -3.57 -3.27 -7.41
CA ILE A 94 -4.31 -2.75 -8.57
C ILE A 94 -5.78 -3.17 -8.53
N ILE A 95 -6.06 -4.43 -8.20
CA ILE A 95 -7.43 -4.94 -8.09
C ILE A 95 -8.17 -4.19 -6.98
N SER A 96 -7.54 -4.04 -5.81
CA SER A 96 -8.14 -3.35 -4.67
C SER A 96 -8.44 -1.89 -4.99
N LEU A 97 -7.52 -1.19 -5.67
CA LEU A 97 -7.75 0.16 -6.17
C LEU A 97 -8.94 0.24 -7.12
N ALA A 98 -9.06 -0.69 -8.06
CA ALA A 98 -10.16 -0.70 -9.02
C ALA A 98 -11.52 -0.79 -8.29
N TYR A 99 -11.63 -1.71 -7.33
CA TYR A 99 -12.86 -1.90 -6.56
C TYR A 99 -13.15 -0.76 -5.57
N LEU A 100 -12.13 -0.12 -5.01
CA LEU A 100 -12.29 1.04 -4.13
C LEU A 100 -12.74 2.29 -4.88
N MET A 101 -12.20 2.51 -6.09
CA MET A 101 -12.51 3.68 -6.93
C MET A 101 -13.79 3.51 -7.76
N GLN A 102 -14.18 2.27 -8.06
CA GLN A 102 -15.41 1.96 -8.79
C GLN A 102 -16.35 1.07 -7.96
N PRO A 103 -16.91 1.58 -6.85
CA PRO A 103 -17.88 0.82 -6.08
C PRO A 103 -19.16 0.59 -6.90
N GLN A 104 -19.59 -0.66 -6.97
CA GLN A 104 -20.91 -1.03 -7.49
C GLN A 104 -22.04 -0.51 -6.58
N ALA A 105 -23.22 -0.24 -7.15
CA ALA A 105 -24.32 0.34 -6.38
C ALA A 105 -24.73 -0.57 -5.19
N GLY A 106 -24.87 0.03 -4.00
CA GLY A 106 -25.31 -0.68 -2.79
C GLY A 106 -24.20 -1.34 -1.95
N VAL A 107 -22.93 -1.00 -2.17
CA VAL A 107 -21.84 -1.50 -1.32
C VAL A 107 -21.91 -0.95 0.11
N GLY A 108 -21.66 -1.83 1.08
CA GLY A 108 -21.63 -1.51 2.50
C GLY A 108 -20.23 -1.31 3.08
N LEU A 109 -20.17 -1.15 4.40
CA LEU A 109 -18.93 -0.93 5.14
C LEU A 109 -17.95 -2.11 5.08
N SER A 110 -18.46 -3.35 5.05
CA SER A 110 -17.63 -4.55 4.92
C SER A 110 -16.85 -4.59 3.60
N TYR A 111 -17.46 -4.10 2.52
CA TYR A 111 -16.80 -3.97 1.22
C TYR A 111 -15.66 -2.96 1.28
N LEU A 112 -15.90 -1.78 1.85
CA LEU A 112 -14.86 -0.78 2.07
C LEU A 112 -13.71 -1.35 2.91
N TYR A 113 -14.02 -1.99 4.03
CA TYR A 113 -13.02 -2.57 4.92
C TYR A 113 -12.16 -3.63 4.22
N PHE A 114 -12.80 -4.56 3.52
CA PHE A 114 -12.10 -5.66 2.85
C PHE A 114 -11.12 -5.15 1.78
N TRP A 115 -11.56 -4.23 0.92
CA TRP A 115 -10.70 -3.70 -0.12
C TRP A 115 -9.67 -2.70 0.41
N ALA A 116 -9.98 -1.95 1.46
CA ALA A 116 -9.00 -1.10 2.15
C ALA A 116 -7.90 -1.95 2.78
N PHE A 117 -8.25 -3.05 3.44
CA PHE A 117 -7.30 -4.01 4.01
C PHE A 117 -6.37 -4.64 2.97
N LEU A 118 -6.83 -4.81 1.72
CA LEU A 118 -5.99 -5.34 0.64
C LEU A 118 -5.18 -4.25 -0.08
N ALA A 119 -5.59 -3.00 0.02
CA ALA A 119 -4.96 -1.87 -0.66
C ALA A 119 -3.85 -1.22 0.18
N PHE A 120 -3.95 -1.28 1.51
CA PHE A 120 -2.91 -0.83 2.41
C PHE A 120 -2.01 -2.01 2.82
#